data_AF-A0A087TY37-F1
#
_entry.id   AF-A0A087TY37-F1
#
_cell.length_a   1.000
_cell.length_b   1.000
_cell.length_c   1.000
_cell.angle_alpha   90.00
_cell.angle_beta   90.00
_cell.angle_gamma   90.00
#
_symmetry.space_group_name_H-M   'P 1'
#
loop_
_entity.id
_entity.type
_entity.pdbx_description
1 polymer ?
#
loop_
_entity_poly.entity_id
_entity_poly.type
_entity_poly.pdbx_seq_one_letter_code
_entity_poly.pdbx_strand_id
1 'polypeptide(L)'
;MHDAMAVLPKLQTGLDVNVKFTGIGDFEYTPECIIFDLLRIPLYHGWLIDPQMTDVVKAVGKCSYNQLVEKIINSKSSLDADQATEALVAENFLEKTASQLTYHGLCELTSHLKEDELCVLFRNNHFSSLIKHKNCLYQLVTDQGFLNENVVWETLNNIEGDGQFVDSSFVLVPPKSSNLPLSPNVSEEQQIDQDYLVALSLQEEQQKQQNSELEWEDFKKKKLGVSNGLTDEELAKRLQEEEMREQDNQRPQQEVPQHNTRNRSRDCIIL
;
A
#
# COMPACT_ATOMS: atom_id res chain seq x y z
N MET A 1 26.29 26.99 17.97
CA MET A 1 25.29 27.25 19.03
C MET A 1 24.15 28.13 18.50
N HIS A 2 24.43 29.23 17.80
CA HIS A 2 23.38 30.05 17.14
C HIS A 2 22.59 29.26 16.07
N ASP A 3 23.28 28.45 15.25
CA ASP A 3 22.62 27.67 14.18
C ASP A 3 21.64 26.62 14.74
N ALA A 4 22.00 25.97 15.85
CA ALA A 4 21.12 25.00 16.52
C ALA A 4 19.84 25.66 17.06
N MET A 5 19.96 26.87 17.64
CA MET A 5 18.80 27.62 18.15
C MET A 5 17.85 28.06 17.03
N ALA A 6 18.38 28.29 15.82
CA ALA A 6 17.57 28.60 14.63
C ALA A 6 16.83 27.37 14.08
N VAL A 7 17.33 26.16 14.34
CA VAL A 7 16.73 24.89 13.90
C VAL A 7 15.65 24.40 14.89
N LEU A 8 15.72 24.74 16.18
CA LEU A 8 14.76 24.27 17.19
C LEU A 8 13.28 24.42 16.78
N PRO A 9 12.82 25.54 16.19
CA PRO A 9 11.44 25.65 15.73
C PRO A 9 11.09 24.64 14.62
N LYS A 10 12.07 24.28 13.75
CA LYS A 10 11.86 23.31 12.67
C LYS A 10 11.63 21.90 13.18
N LEU A 11 12.16 21.53 14.34
CA LEU A 11 11.89 20.22 14.94
C LEU A 11 10.39 19.99 15.19
N GLN A 12 9.61 21.06 15.36
CA GLN A 12 8.16 20.97 15.51
C GLN A 12 7.42 20.85 14.16
N THR A 13 7.94 21.48 13.11
CA THR A 13 7.24 21.58 11.81
C THR A 13 7.73 20.58 10.77
N GLY A 14 8.84 19.89 11.03
CA GLY A 14 9.49 18.96 10.11
C GLY A 14 10.96 19.32 9.91
N LEU A 15 11.80 18.28 9.93
CA LEU A 15 13.24 18.39 9.75
C LEU A 15 13.64 17.83 8.38
N ASP A 16 14.33 18.64 7.58
CA ASP A 16 14.82 18.22 6.27
C ASP A 16 16.10 17.39 6.42
N VAL A 17 16.06 16.14 5.98
CA VAL A 17 17.21 15.24 5.92
C VAL A 17 17.34 14.66 4.53
N ASN A 18 18.59 14.49 4.08
CA ASN A 18 18.87 13.86 2.80
C ASN A 18 19.80 12.66 3.04
N VAL A 19 19.26 11.46 2.87
CA VAL A 19 19.97 10.20 3.11
C VAL A 19 20.90 9.86 1.96
N LYS A 20 21.94 9.07 2.26
CA LYS A 20 22.75 8.36 1.27
C LYS A 20 22.59 6.87 1.52
N PHE A 21 22.58 6.08 0.45
CA PHE A 21 22.26 4.66 0.56
C PHE A 21 23.47 3.77 0.92
N THR A 22 24.59 4.37 1.32
CA THR A 22 25.89 3.71 1.53
C THR A 22 26.12 3.18 2.93
N GLY A 23 25.41 3.70 3.94
CA GLY A 23 25.59 3.33 5.34
C GLY A 23 24.48 3.91 6.21
N ILE A 24 24.24 3.33 7.39
CA ILE A 24 23.11 3.68 8.26
C ILE A 24 23.16 5.10 8.85
N GLY A 25 24.34 5.71 8.92
CA GLY A 25 24.54 7.07 9.45
C GLY A 25 24.89 8.08 8.36
N ASP A 26 24.75 7.70 7.08
CA ASP A 26 25.22 8.53 5.98
C ASP A 26 24.13 9.51 5.55
N PHE A 27 24.18 10.71 6.10
CA PHE A 27 23.34 11.84 5.68
C PHE A 27 24.17 12.90 4.96
N GLU A 28 23.52 13.68 4.09
CA GLU A 28 24.07 14.98 3.71
C GLU A 28 24.04 15.91 4.92
N TYR A 29 25.14 16.60 5.16
CA TYR A 29 25.25 17.50 6.30
C TYR A 29 24.38 18.74 6.05
N THR A 30 23.25 18.79 6.76
CA THR A 30 22.37 19.95 6.82
C THR A 30 22.50 20.64 8.19
N PRO A 31 22.26 21.95 8.30
CA PRO A 31 22.23 22.66 9.57
C PRO A 31 21.31 21.98 10.60
N GLU A 32 20.25 21.35 10.12
CA GLU A 32 19.27 20.58 10.86
C GLU A 32 19.89 19.43 11.67
N CYS A 33 20.90 18.75 11.12
CA CYS A 33 21.55 17.61 11.77
C CYS A 33 22.40 18.01 12.99
N ILE A 34 22.80 19.29 13.11
CA ILE A 34 23.69 19.76 14.19
C ILE A 34 23.12 19.51 15.58
N ILE A 35 21.79 19.44 15.71
CA ILE A 35 21.13 19.24 17.00
C ILE A 35 21.42 17.85 17.56
N PHE A 36 21.48 16.83 16.71
CA PHE A 36 21.77 15.45 17.10
C PHE A 36 23.23 15.32 17.57
N ASP A 37 24.16 15.98 16.87
CA ASP A 37 25.57 16.04 17.26
C ASP A 37 25.77 16.75 18.62
N LEU A 38 25.06 17.87 18.84
CA LEU A 38 25.14 18.63 20.09
C LEU A 38 24.56 17.86 21.28
N LEU A 39 23.46 17.14 21.06
CA LEU A 39 22.83 16.28 22.07
C LEU A 39 23.55 14.94 22.24
N ARG A 40 24.51 14.62 21.35
CA ARG A 40 25.20 13.33 21.27
C ARG A 40 24.23 12.16 21.12
N ILE A 41 23.16 12.39 20.35
CA ILE A 41 22.17 11.36 20.02
C ILE A 41 22.45 10.93 18.58
N PRO A 42 22.77 9.65 18.32
CA PRO A 42 22.98 9.18 16.96
C PRO A 42 21.70 9.29 16.13
N LEU A 43 21.83 9.76 14.90
CA LEU A 43 20.77 9.73 13.89
C LEU A 43 21.10 8.64 12.87
N TYR A 44 20.17 7.72 12.66
CA TYR A 44 20.32 6.60 11.72
C TYR A 44 19.14 6.48 10.75
N HIS A 45 19.35 5.78 9.64
CA HIS A 45 18.33 5.31 8.72
C HIS A 45 18.64 3.87 8.29
N GLY A 46 17.65 3.14 7.80
CA GLY A 46 17.80 1.76 7.31
C GLY A 46 17.64 1.62 5.79
N TRP A 47 17.65 2.75 5.07
CA TRP A 47 17.52 2.78 3.62
C TRP A 47 18.88 2.60 2.92
N LEU A 48 19.32 1.35 2.81
CA LEU A 48 20.63 0.99 2.26
C LEU A 48 20.48 0.12 1.01
N ILE A 49 21.47 0.19 0.13
CA ILE A 49 21.56 -0.75 -1.00
C ILE A 49 22.21 -2.03 -0.52
N ASP A 50 21.63 -3.17 -0.89
CA ASP A 50 22.27 -4.47 -0.68
C ASP A 50 23.51 -4.59 -1.60
N PRO A 51 24.73 -4.80 -1.06
CA PRO A 51 25.94 -5.01 -1.84
C PRO A 51 25.86 -6.18 -2.84
N GLN A 52 24.95 -7.14 -2.62
CA GLN A 52 24.71 -8.24 -3.54
C GLN A 52 24.07 -7.78 -4.86
N MET A 53 23.36 -6.65 -4.86
CA MET A 53 22.72 -6.08 -6.05
C MET A 53 23.69 -5.15 -6.79
N THR A 54 24.67 -5.73 -7.49
CA THR A 54 25.73 -4.98 -8.19
C THR A 54 25.20 -3.95 -9.18
N ASP A 55 24.08 -4.25 -9.84
CA ASP A 55 23.45 -3.36 -10.82
C ASP A 55 22.90 -2.10 -10.15
N VAL A 56 22.25 -2.26 -8.99
CA VAL A 56 21.73 -1.14 -8.18
C VAL A 56 22.87 -0.33 -7.59
N VAL A 57 23.92 -1.00 -7.08
CA VAL A 57 25.12 -0.32 -6.56
C VAL A 57 25.78 0.54 -7.64
N LYS A 58 25.88 0.03 -8.88
CA LYS A 58 26.43 0.79 -10.01
C LYS A 58 25.53 1.96 -10.40
N ALA A 59 24.22 1.71 -10.50
CA ALA A 59 23.23 2.71 -10.90
C ALA A 59 23.11 3.86 -9.89
N VAL A 60 23.06 3.57 -8.59
CA VAL A 60 22.92 4.57 -7.52
C VAL A 60 24.26 5.19 -7.12
N GLY A 61 25.33 4.38 -7.07
CA GLY A 61 26.67 4.84 -6.69
C GLY A 61 26.72 5.42 -5.28
N LYS A 62 27.23 6.65 -5.16
CA LYS A 62 27.37 7.41 -3.89
C LYS A 62 26.42 8.61 -3.81
N CYS A 63 25.38 8.62 -4.64
CA CYS A 63 24.41 9.70 -4.67
C CYS A 63 23.59 9.73 -3.37
N SER A 64 23.28 10.94 -2.89
CA SER A 64 22.18 11.13 -1.93
C SER A 64 20.83 10.95 -2.63
N TYR A 65 19.74 10.88 -1.86
CA TYR A 65 18.39 10.76 -2.42
C TYR A 65 18.10 11.86 -3.45
N ASN A 66 18.34 13.13 -3.09
CA ASN A 66 18.11 14.25 -4.02
C ASN A 66 18.93 14.12 -5.31
N GLN A 67 20.21 13.78 -5.19
CA GLN A 67 21.09 13.58 -6.34
C GLN A 67 20.66 12.40 -7.21
N LEU A 68 20.15 11.33 -6.60
CA LEU A 68 19.67 10.16 -7.33
C LEU A 68 18.42 10.48 -8.13
N VAL A 69 17.46 11.20 -7.54
CA VAL A 69 16.24 11.64 -8.24
C VAL A 69 16.60 12.54 -9.44
N GLU A 70 17.49 13.51 -9.25
CA GLU A 70 18.00 14.33 -10.36
C GLU A 70 18.71 13.50 -11.44
N LYS A 71 19.55 12.53 -11.03
CA LYS A 71 20.24 11.61 -11.96
C LYS A 71 19.21 10.83 -12.79
N ILE A 72 18.17 10.27 -12.17
CA ILE A 72 17.13 9.51 -12.87
C ILE A 72 16.44 10.37 -13.93
N ILE A 73 16.03 11.60 -13.59
CA ILE A 73 15.35 12.50 -14.52
C ILE A 73 16.24 12.84 -15.73
N ASN A 74 17.50 13.18 -15.48
CA ASN A 74 18.45 13.54 -16.52
C ASN A 74 18.80 12.34 -17.43
N SER A 75 19.05 11.17 -16.84
CA SER A 75 19.44 9.97 -17.57
C SER A 75 18.28 9.35 -18.36
N LYS A 76 17.04 9.50 -17.91
CA LYS A 76 15.84 9.10 -18.70
C LYS A 76 15.68 9.88 -20.01
N SER A 77 16.10 11.15 -20.01
CA SER A 77 16.02 12.02 -21.19
C SER A 77 17.26 11.89 -22.08
N SER A 78 18.25 11.10 -21.68
CA SER A 78 19.49 10.91 -22.43
C SER A 78 19.28 9.96 -23.61
N LEU A 79 20.09 10.13 -24.66
CA LEU A 79 20.12 9.24 -25.84
C LEU A 79 21.02 8.01 -25.63
N ASP A 80 21.66 7.90 -24.46
CA ASP A 80 22.59 6.81 -24.14
C ASP A 80 21.83 5.65 -23.48
N ALA A 81 21.86 4.49 -24.13
CA ALA A 81 21.14 3.29 -23.70
C ALA A 81 21.63 2.78 -22.33
N ASP A 82 22.91 2.97 -22.02
CA ASP A 82 23.49 2.53 -20.75
C ASP A 82 22.98 3.42 -19.61
N GLN A 83 22.95 4.74 -19.80
CA GLN A 83 22.41 5.69 -18.81
C GLN A 83 20.90 5.51 -18.60
N ALA A 84 20.14 5.27 -19.67
CA ALA A 84 18.71 5.00 -19.57
C ALA A 84 18.44 3.72 -18.75
N THR A 85 19.28 2.70 -18.92
CA THR A 85 19.19 1.44 -18.16
C THR A 85 19.53 1.66 -16.67
N GLU A 86 20.60 2.38 -16.36
CA GLU A 86 20.95 2.74 -14.97
C GLU A 86 19.82 3.54 -14.30
N ALA A 87 19.20 4.47 -15.03
CA ALA A 87 18.08 5.26 -14.51
C ALA A 87 16.86 4.40 -14.15
N LEU A 88 16.53 3.42 -15.01
CA LEU A 88 15.43 2.49 -14.76
C LEU A 88 15.71 1.59 -13.54
N VAL A 89 16.95 1.11 -13.40
CA VAL A 89 17.35 0.31 -12.23
C VAL A 89 17.26 1.13 -10.94
N ALA A 90 17.76 2.36 -10.95
CA ALA A 90 17.69 3.27 -9.80
C ALA A 90 16.26 3.64 -9.44
N GLU A 91 15.39 3.90 -10.42
CA GLU A 91 13.97 4.17 -10.19
C GLU A 91 13.26 2.97 -9.57
N ASN A 92 13.43 1.78 -10.15
CA ASN A 92 12.86 0.54 -9.63
C ASN A 92 13.36 0.22 -8.21
N PHE A 93 14.60 0.60 -7.86
CA PHE A 93 15.08 0.52 -6.48
C PHE A 93 14.28 1.44 -5.54
N LEU A 94 14.09 2.71 -5.91
CA LEU A 94 13.31 3.66 -5.10
C LEU A 94 11.85 3.22 -4.94
N GLU A 95 11.23 2.69 -6.01
CA GLU A 95 9.86 2.16 -5.96
C GLU A 95 9.75 0.94 -5.04
N LYS A 96 10.65 -0.03 -5.17
CA LYS A 96 10.64 -1.25 -4.34
C LYS A 96 10.96 -0.99 -2.88
N THR A 97 11.70 0.08 -2.59
CA THR A 97 12.14 0.43 -1.23
C THR A 97 11.45 1.69 -0.72
N ALA A 98 10.24 1.99 -1.21
CA ALA A 98 9.47 3.18 -0.85
C ALA A 98 9.16 3.30 0.65
N SER A 99 9.20 2.19 1.41
CA SER A 99 9.10 2.19 2.88
C SER A 99 10.33 2.77 3.59
N GLN A 100 11.39 3.13 2.85
CA GLN A 100 12.66 3.68 3.31
C GLN A 100 13.39 2.78 4.33
N LEU A 101 13.15 1.47 4.26
CA LEU A 101 13.81 0.47 5.07
C LEU A 101 14.07 -0.78 4.21
N THR A 102 15.28 -1.30 4.30
CA THR A 102 15.70 -2.51 3.57
C THR A 102 16.16 -3.58 4.55
N TYR A 103 16.09 -4.85 4.15
CA TYR A 103 16.61 -5.94 4.98
C TYR A 103 18.10 -5.78 5.27
N HIS A 104 18.88 -5.37 4.27
CA HIS A 104 20.30 -5.07 4.47
C HIS A 104 20.50 -3.99 5.54
N GLY A 105 19.80 -2.85 5.41
CA GLY A 105 19.87 -1.77 6.40
C GLY A 105 19.39 -2.18 7.78
N LEU A 106 18.37 -3.03 7.90
CA LEU A 106 17.89 -3.55 9.18
C LEU A 106 18.94 -4.44 9.87
N CYS A 107 19.61 -5.31 9.12
CA CYS A 107 20.72 -6.11 9.62
C CYS A 107 21.90 -5.24 10.06
N GLU A 108 22.21 -4.20 9.29
CA GLU A 108 23.30 -3.27 9.61
C GLU A 108 22.99 -2.43 10.87
N LEU A 109 21.76 -1.92 11.01
CA LEU A 109 21.28 -1.28 12.23
C LEU A 109 21.43 -2.21 13.43
N THR A 110 20.93 -3.44 13.33
CA THR A 110 21.01 -4.43 14.41
C THR A 110 22.45 -4.74 14.80
N SER A 111 23.36 -4.79 13.82
CA SER A 111 24.77 -5.09 14.05
C SER A 111 25.55 -3.89 14.63
N HIS A 112 25.22 -2.67 14.22
CA HIS A 112 25.94 -1.46 14.60
C HIS A 112 25.52 -0.89 15.95
N LEU A 113 24.21 -0.90 16.26
CA LEU A 113 23.70 -0.37 17.52
C LEU A 113 24.25 -1.19 18.70
N LYS A 114 24.67 -0.49 19.76
CA LYS A 114 25.05 -1.12 21.02
C LYS A 114 23.81 -1.48 21.81
N GLU A 115 23.99 -2.46 22.69
CA GLU A 115 22.93 -2.85 23.63
C GLU A 115 22.54 -1.68 24.53
N ASP A 116 21.22 -1.48 24.70
CA ASP A 116 20.59 -0.43 25.49
C ASP A 116 20.98 1.01 25.07
N GLU A 117 21.44 1.20 23.83
CA GLU A 117 21.73 2.52 23.25
C GLU A 117 20.49 3.12 22.60
N LEU A 118 20.16 4.37 22.96
CA LEU A 118 19.10 5.16 22.36
C LEU A 118 19.62 5.96 21.16
N CYS A 119 18.87 5.94 20.07
CA CYS A 119 19.14 6.72 18.87
C CYS A 119 17.84 7.18 18.22
N VAL A 120 17.96 8.03 17.22
CA VAL A 120 16.83 8.47 16.37
C VAL A 120 16.92 7.73 15.05
N LEU A 121 15.81 7.13 14.63
CA LEU A 121 15.65 6.47 13.34
C LEU A 121 14.79 7.32 12.42
N PHE A 122 15.32 7.67 11.25
CA PHE A 122 14.56 8.24 10.15
C PHE A 122 14.05 7.13 9.22
N ARG A 123 12.72 7.03 9.08
CA ARG A 123 12.04 6.07 8.19
C ARG A 123 10.69 6.63 7.76
N ASN A 124 10.37 6.51 6.47
CA ASN A 124 9.09 6.91 5.89
C ASN A 124 8.69 8.35 6.26
N ASN A 125 9.64 9.29 6.12
CA ASN A 125 9.46 10.69 6.49
C ASN A 125 9.09 10.93 7.97
N HIS A 126 9.35 9.96 8.85
CA HIS A 126 9.09 10.03 10.28
C HIS A 126 10.40 9.81 11.08
N PHE A 127 10.51 10.49 12.22
CA PHE A 127 11.59 10.29 13.18
C PHE A 127 11.07 9.53 14.39
N SER A 128 11.59 8.33 14.63
CA SER A 128 11.22 7.49 15.77
C SER A 128 12.40 7.35 16.73
N SER A 129 12.13 7.26 18.03
CA SER A 129 13.17 6.85 19.00
C SER A 129 13.37 5.35 18.88
N LEU A 130 14.62 4.91 18.69
CA LEU A 130 14.98 3.51 18.51
C LEU A 130 15.96 3.07 19.61
N ILE A 131 15.73 1.88 20.16
CA ILE A 131 16.63 1.23 21.11
C ILE A 131 16.89 -0.21 20.69
N LYS A 132 18.08 -0.71 21.01
CA LYS A 132 18.41 -2.14 20.91
C LYS A 132 18.36 -2.78 22.29
N HIS A 133 17.56 -3.84 22.45
CA HIS A 133 17.48 -4.61 23.70
C HIS A 133 17.40 -6.11 23.41
N LYS A 134 18.20 -6.93 24.11
CA LYS A 134 18.42 -8.36 23.87
C LYS A 134 18.61 -8.70 22.38
N ASN A 135 19.39 -7.90 21.65
CA ASN A 135 19.64 -8.06 20.22
C ASN A 135 18.40 -7.91 19.31
N CYS A 136 17.33 -7.30 19.84
CA CYS A 136 16.15 -6.90 19.09
C CYS A 136 16.06 -5.38 19.03
N LEU A 137 15.56 -4.85 17.91
CA LEU A 137 15.32 -3.42 17.74
C LEU A 137 13.89 -3.06 18.14
N TYR A 138 13.74 -1.96 18.84
CA TYR A 138 12.46 -1.47 19.37
C TYR A 138 12.28 0.01 19.07
N GLN A 139 11.15 0.38 18.50
CA GLN A 139 10.75 1.76 18.25
C GLN A 139 9.77 2.23 19.32
N LEU A 140 9.95 3.45 19.82
CA LEU A 140 9.05 4.02 20.82
C LEU A 140 7.70 4.34 20.17
N VAL A 141 6.63 3.85 20.78
CA VAL A 141 5.26 4.14 20.35
C VAL A 141 4.87 5.52 20.90
N THR A 142 4.62 6.47 19.99
CA THR A 142 4.26 7.85 20.34
C THR A 142 2.85 8.24 19.90
N ASP A 143 2.12 7.32 19.24
CA ASP A 143 0.77 7.58 18.77
C ASP A 143 -0.22 7.70 19.96
N GLN A 144 -1.08 8.72 19.90
CA GLN A 144 -2.02 9.03 20.96
C GLN A 144 -3.06 7.92 21.20
N GLY A 145 -3.31 7.05 20.22
CA GLY A 145 -4.19 5.89 20.35
C GLY A 145 -3.77 4.92 21.45
N PHE A 146 -2.48 4.89 21.80
CA PHE A 146 -1.93 4.02 22.86
C PHE A 146 -1.84 4.70 24.22
N LEU A 147 -2.35 5.92 24.38
CA LEU A 147 -2.23 6.71 25.63
C LEU A 147 -2.71 5.97 26.89
N ASN A 148 -3.72 5.11 26.76
CA ASN A 148 -4.31 4.34 27.88
C ASN A 148 -3.88 2.86 27.89
N GLU A 149 -2.98 2.47 26.99
CA GLU A 149 -2.48 1.10 26.85
C GLU A 149 -1.14 0.95 27.59
N ASN A 150 -0.82 -0.27 28.03
CA ASN A 150 0.52 -0.57 28.58
C ASN A 150 1.53 -0.87 27.46
N VAL A 151 1.43 -0.15 26.35
CA VAL A 151 2.27 -0.31 25.16
C VAL A 151 3.27 0.83 25.13
N VAL A 152 4.56 0.49 25.11
CA VAL A 152 5.65 1.48 25.12
C VAL A 152 6.52 1.35 23.87
N TRP A 153 6.83 0.13 23.47
CA TRP A 153 7.67 -0.11 22.30
C TRP A 153 7.00 -1.04 21.29
N GLU A 154 7.45 -0.94 20.05
CA GLU A 154 7.09 -1.80 18.93
C GLU A 154 8.36 -2.45 18.38
N THR A 155 8.34 -3.75 18.11
CA THR A 155 9.51 -4.44 17.55
C THR A 155 9.73 -4.04 16.09
N LEU A 156 10.98 -3.72 15.75
CA LEU A 156 11.42 -3.48 14.38
C LEU A 156 12.25 -4.67 13.88
N ASN A 157 11.57 -5.71 13.39
CA ASN A 157 12.18 -6.95 12.89
C ASN A 157 11.91 -7.21 11.40
N ASN A 158 11.03 -6.42 10.77
CA ASN A 158 10.66 -6.54 9.37
C ASN A 158 10.52 -5.16 8.70
N ILE A 159 10.35 -5.18 7.37
CA ILE A 159 10.11 -3.98 6.57
C ILE A 159 8.63 -3.67 6.37
N GLU A 160 7.73 -4.61 6.69
CA GLU A 160 6.30 -4.56 6.36
C GLU A 160 5.46 -3.86 7.45
N GLY A 161 5.99 -3.72 8.67
CA GLY A 161 5.31 -3.01 9.75
C GLY A 161 4.36 -3.88 10.57
N ASP A 162 4.51 -5.22 10.53
CA ASP A 162 3.83 -6.16 11.43
C ASP A 162 4.58 -6.33 12.76
N GLY A 163 5.03 -5.21 13.35
CA GLY A 163 5.71 -5.18 14.63
C GLY A 163 4.82 -5.65 15.78
N GLN A 164 5.43 -6.25 16.79
CA GLN A 164 4.76 -6.65 18.02
C GLN A 164 4.93 -5.56 19.08
N PHE A 165 3.85 -5.26 19.79
CA PHE A 165 3.86 -4.29 20.88
C PHE A 165 4.37 -4.92 22.18
N VAL A 166 5.21 -4.18 22.89
CA VAL A 166 5.78 -4.55 24.18
C VAL A 166 5.66 -3.41 25.20
N ASP A 167 5.70 -3.77 26.47
CA ASP A 167 5.68 -2.81 27.58
C ASP A 167 7.06 -2.18 27.85
N SER A 168 7.17 -1.38 28.92
CA SER A 168 8.43 -0.75 29.34
C SER A 168 9.54 -1.72 29.71
N SER A 169 9.21 -2.99 29.99
CA SER A 169 10.15 -4.06 30.32
C SER A 169 10.44 -4.99 29.14
N PHE A 170 10.04 -4.59 27.93
CA PHE A 170 10.19 -5.35 26.68
C PHE A 170 9.46 -6.70 26.71
N VAL A 171 8.37 -6.79 27.48
CA VAL A 171 7.49 -7.97 27.52
C VAL A 171 6.33 -7.76 26.56
N LEU A 172 6.01 -8.78 25.77
CA LEU A 172 4.91 -8.76 24.80
C LEU A 172 3.59 -8.39 25.47
N VAL A 173 2.95 -7.36 24.94
CA VAL A 173 1.59 -6.98 25.30
C VAL A 173 0.67 -7.73 24.34
N PRO A 174 -0.09 -8.73 24.81
CA PRO A 174 -1.05 -9.39 23.95
C PRO A 174 -2.04 -8.34 23.44
N PRO A 175 -2.42 -8.39 22.15
CA PRO A 175 -3.48 -7.52 21.65
C PRO A 175 -4.67 -7.75 22.56
N LYS A 176 -5.28 -6.66 23.06
CA LYS A 176 -6.55 -6.77 23.76
C LYS A 176 -7.44 -7.58 22.84
N SER A 177 -7.81 -8.79 23.26
CA SER A 177 -8.94 -9.45 22.64
C SER A 177 -10.04 -8.41 22.66
N SER A 178 -10.72 -8.22 21.55
CA SER A 178 -11.95 -7.46 21.49
C SER A 178 -13.04 -8.18 22.29
N ASN A 179 -12.75 -8.62 23.51
CA ASN A 179 -13.69 -8.63 24.61
C ASN A 179 -13.88 -7.16 24.98
N LEU A 180 -14.54 -6.41 24.11
CA LEU A 180 -15.46 -5.39 24.59
C LEU A 180 -16.19 -6.05 25.77
N PRO A 181 -16.19 -5.47 26.97
CA PRO A 181 -17.25 -5.84 27.88
C PRO A 181 -18.52 -5.50 27.11
N LEU A 182 -19.25 -6.53 26.68
CA LEU A 182 -20.66 -6.37 26.42
C LEU A 182 -21.17 -5.53 27.58
N SER A 183 -21.77 -4.40 27.24
CA SER A 183 -22.64 -3.64 28.12
C SER A 183 -23.31 -4.64 29.07
N PRO A 184 -23.28 -4.47 30.41
CA PRO A 184 -23.57 -5.54 31.36
C PRO A 184 -25.07 -5.91 31.44
N ASN A 185 -25.77 -6.02 30.31
CA ASN A 185 -27.22 -6.14 30.28
C ASN A 185 -27.79 -6.84 29.03
N VAL A 186 -27.02 -7.64 28.31
CA VAL A 186 -27.56 -8.49 27.24
C VAL A 186 -27.37 -9.94 27.66
N SER A 187 -28.47 -10.61 28.01
CA SER A 187 -28.47 -12.02 28.42
C SER A 187 -27.88 -12.89 27.31
N GLU A 188 -27.10 -13.92 27.65
CA GLU A 188 -26.49 -14.84 26.67
C GLU A 188 -27.50 -15.41 25.66
N GLU A 189 -28.77 -15.58 26.09
CA GLU A 189 -29.89 -15.98 25.23
C GLU A 189 -30.17 -15.01 24.07
N GLN A 190 -30.07 -13.70 24.29
CA GLN A 190 -30.31 -12.68 23.26
C GLN A 190 -29.19 -12.63 22.21
N GLN A 191 -27.97 -12.97 22.61
CA GLN A 191 -26.83 -13.01 21.70
C GLN A 191 -26.88 -14.25 20.79
N ILE A 192 -27.34 -15.39 21.32
CA ILE A 192 -27.57 -16.62 20.55
C ILE A 192 -28.67 -16.43 19.51
N ASP A 193 -29.75 -15.71 19.84
CA ASP A 193 -30.85 -15.42 18.91
C ASP A 193 -30.39 -14.58 17.70
N GLN A 194 -29.48 -13.63 17.92
CA GLN A 194 -28.97 -12.77 16.83
C GLN A 194 -28.06 -13.54 15.87
N ASP A 195 -27.14 -14.35 16.40
CA ASP A 195 -26.25 -15.18 15.59
C ASP A 195 -27.04 -16.26 14.81
N TYR A 196 -28.07 -16.84 15.44
CA TYR A 196 -28.97 -17.79 14.80
C TYR A 196 -29.76 -17.17 13.63
N LEU A 197 -30.23 -15.93 13.78
CA LEU A 197 -30.92 -15.20 12.71
C LEU A 197 -30.01 -14.89 11.52
N VAL A 198 -28.75 -14.51 11.77
CA VAL A 198 -27.76 -14.25 10.70
C VAL A 198 -27.40 -15.54 9.97
N ALA A 199 -27.24 -16.65 10.70
CA ALA A 199 -26.98 -17.97 10.09
C ALA A 199 -28.15 -18.42 9.19
N LEU A 200 -29.39 -18.23 9.64
CA LEU A 200 -30.59 -18.54 8.84
C LEU A 200 -30.69 -17.65 7.59
N SER A 201 -30.41 -16.35 7.70
CA SER A 201 -30.48 -15.46 6.52
C SER A 201 -29.44 -15.83 5.48
N LEU A 202 -28.21 -16.14 5.91
CA LEU A 202 -27.16 -16.61 5.02
C LEU A 202 -27.55 -17.92 4.33
N GLN A 203 -28.16 -18.86 5.06
CA GLN A 203 -28.61 -20.13 4.49
C GLN A 203 -29.74 -19.94 3.46
N GLU A 204 -30.74 -19.09 3.75
CA GLU A 204 -31.80 -18.76 2.78
C GLU A 204 -31.25 -18.07 1.53
N GLU A 205 -30.29 -17.15 1.69
CA GLU A 205 -29.69 -16.44 0.58
C GLU A 205 -28.86 -17.38 -0.30
N GLN A 206 -28.09 -18.30 0.31
CA GLN A 206 -27.37 -19.35 -0.40
C GLN A 206 -28.32 -20.28 -1.15
N GLN A 207 -29.45 -20.62 -0.54
CA GLN A 207 -30.45 -21.51 -1.15
C GLN A 207 -31.18 -20.82 -2.30
N LYS A 208 -31.45 -19.50 -2.20
CA LYS A 208 -31.94 -18.69 -3.32
C LYS A 208 -30.93 -18.60 -4.45
N GLN A 209 -29.65 -18.36 -4.14
CA GLN A 209 -28.58 -18.33 -5.14
C GLN A 209 -28.45 -19.68 -5.86
N GLN A 210 -28.44 -20.80 -5.12
CA GLN A 210 -28.44 -22.14 -5.72
C GLN A 210 -29.67 -22.38 -6.58
N ASN A 211 -30.86 -21.97 -6.14
CA ASN A 211 -32.08 -22.19 -6.91
C ASN A 211 -32.10 -21.35 -8.19
N SER A 212 -31.66 -20.09 -8.12
CA SER A 212 -31.48 -19.22 -9.29
C SER A 212 -30.40 -19.74 -10.25
N GLU A 213 -29.33 -20.34 -9.73
CA GLU A 213 -28.27 -20.94 -10.55
C GLU A 213 -28.74 -22.23 -11.25
N LEU A 214 -29.54 -23.06 -10.57
CA LEU A 214 -30.18 -24.24 -11.17
C LEU A 214 -31.19 -23.84 -12.26
N GLU A 215 -32.02 -22.82 -12.03
CA GLU A 215 -32.93 -22.27 -13.04
C GLU A 215 -32.17 -21.69 -14.24
N TRP A 216 -31.06 -21.01 -13.98
CA TRP A 216 -30.18 -20.45 -15.02
C TRP A 216 -29.51 -21.54 -15.86
N GLU A 217 -29.02 -22.61 -15.24
CA GLU A 217 -28.43 -23.75 -15.95
C GLU A 217 -29.48 -24.53 -16.78
N ASP A 218 -30.71 -24.69 -16.28
CA ASP A 218 -31.78 -25.31 -17.07
C ASP A 218 -32.17 -24.43 -18.28
N PHE A 219 -32.22 -23.11 -18.09
CA PHE A 219 -32.44 -22.16 -19.17
C PHE A 219 -31.34 -22.27 -20.24
N LYS A 220 -30.06 -22.23 -19.85
CA LYS A 220 -28.93 -22.41 -20.77
C LYS A 220 -29.04 -23.73 -21.55
N LYS A 221 -29.36 -24.83 -20.87
CA LYS A 221 -29.47 -26.14 -21.52
C LYS A 221 -30.60 -26.19 -22.54
N LYS A 222 -31.75 -25.59 -22.23
CA LYS A 222 -32.96 -25.65 -23.06
C LYS A 222 -32.94 -24.70 -24.26
N LYS A 223 -32.38 -23.49 -24.07
CA LYS A 223 -32.38 -22.42 -25.08
C LYS A 223 -31.08 -22.35 -25.89
N LEU A 224 -29.95 -22.60 -25.24
CA LEU A 224 -28.61 -22.48 -25.86
C LEU A 224 -27.98 -23.84 -26.23
N GLY A 225 -28.49 -24.96 -25.71
CA GLY A 225 -28.07 -26.32 -26.10
C GLY A 225 -26.63 -26.68 -25.74
N VAL A 226 -26.01 -26.01 -24.76
CA VAL A 226 -24.61 -26.21 -24.35
C VAL A 226 -24.52 -26.56 -22.87
N SER A 227 -23.60 -27.48 -22.50
CA SER A 227 -23.48 -28.03 -21.14
C SER A 227 -22.13 -27.78 -20.44
N ASN A 228 -21.32 -26.79 -20.89
CA ASN A 228 -20.27 -26.08 -20.15
C ASN A 228 -19.20 -25.50 -21.10
N GLY A 229 -18.58 -24.37 -20.70
CA GLY A 229 -17.30 -23.90 -21.27
C GLY A 229 -17.33 -22.65 -22.16
N LEU A 230 -18.38 -21.84 -22.12
CA LEU A 230 -18.38 -20.55 -22.80
C LEU A 230 -17.76 -19.48 -21.89
N THR A 231 -16.89 -18.65 -22.47
CA THR A 231 -16.39 -17.45 -21.79
C THR A 231 -17.51 -16.41 -21.66
N ASP A 232 -17.45 -15.55 -20.63
CA ASP A 232 -18.50 -14.55 -20.35
C ASP A 232 -18.88 -13.69 -21.58
N GLU A 233 -17.90 -13.42 -22.45
CA GLU A 233 -18.08 -12.67 -23.69
C GLU A 233 -18.93 -13.43 -24.72
N GLU A 234 -18.71 -14.74 -24.88
CA GLU A 234 -19.48 -15.58 -25.81
C GLU A 234 -20.92 -15.78 -25.33
N LEU A 235 -21.12 -15.86 -24.02
CA LEU A 235 -22.44 -15.98 -23.41
C LEU A 235 -23.26 -14.69 -23.64
N ALA A 236 -22.65 -13.53 -23.41
CA ALA A 236 -23.29 -12.23 -23.64
C ALA A 236 -23.71 -12.04 -25.10
N LYS A 237 -22.83 -12.43 -26.05
CA LYS A 237 -23.13 -12.32 -27.48
C LYS A 237 -24.32 -13.18 -27.92
N ARG A 238 -24.43 -14.40 -27.39
CA ARG A 238 -25.55 -15.31 -27.74
C ARG A 238 -26.88 -14.84 -27.15
N LEU A 239 -26.87 -14.29 -25.94
CA LEU A 239 -28.08 -13.68 -25.33
C LEU A 239 -28.58 -12.52 -26.19
N GLN A 240 -27.67 -11.66 -26.66
CA GLN A 240 -28.01 -10.56 -27.57
C GLN A 240 -28.59 -11.03 -28.90
N GLU A 241 -28.03 -12.09 -29.50
CA GLU A 241 -28.55 -12.68 -30.73
C GLU A 241 -29.94 -13.30 -30.56
N GLU A 242 -30.21 -13.92 -29.40
CA GLU A 242 -31.52 -14.50 -29.13
C GLU A 242 -32.60 -13.43 -28.88
N GLU A 243 -32.29 -12.38 -28.13
CA GLU A 243 -33.20 -11.26 -27.90
C GLU A 243 -33.55 -10.53 -29.20
N MET A 244 -32.58 -10.38 -30.11
CA MET A 244 -32.80 -9.83 -31.45
C MET A 244 -33.73 -10.70 -32.30
N ARG A 245 -33.60 -12.03 -32.22
CA ARG A 245 -34.51 -12.97 -32.91
C ARG A 245 -35.93 -12.92 -32.36
N GLU A 246 -36.09 -12.81 -31.05
CA GLU A 246 -37.42 -12.70 -30.44
C GLU A 246 -38.09 -11.35 -30.77
N GLN A 247 -37.31 -10.25 -30.83
CA GLN A 247 -37.81 -8.95 -31.30
C GLN A 247 -38.23 -8.97 -32.77
N ASP A 248 -37.51 -9.67 -33.64
CA ASP A 248 -37.87 -9.78 -35.06
C ASP A 248 -39.14 -10.62 -35.25
N ASN A 249 -39.33 -11.65 -34.44
CA ASN A 249 -40.51 -12.52 -34.50
C ASN A 249 -41.78 -11.88 -33.88
N GLN A 250 -41.64 -10.76 -33.16
CA GLN A 250 -42.75 -10.00 -32.55
C GLN A 250 -43.11 -8.72 -33.31
N ARG A 251 -42.42 -8.36 -34.41
CA ARG A 251 -42.83 -7.21 -35.23
C ARG A 251 -44.09 -7.54 -36.05
N PRO A 252 -45.21 -6.82 -35.89
CA PRO A 252 -46.33 -6.92 -36.81
C PRO A 252 -45.87 -6.46 -38.20
N GLN A 253 -46.14 -7.24 -39.24
CA GLN A 253 -45.95 -6.82 -40.63
C GLN A 253 -46.84 -5.59 -40.89
N GLN A 254 -46.25 -4.40 -40.86
CA GLN A 254 -46.89 -3.17 -41.36
C GLN A 254 -46.33 -2.83 -42.74
N GLU A 255 -47.27 -2.79 -43.69
CA GLU A 255 -47.08 -2.49 -45.10
C GLU A 255 -46.40 -1.14 -45.34
N VAL A 256 -45.50 -1.15 -46.32
CA VAL A 256 -44.73 0.00 -46.81
C VAL A 256 -45.63 0.94 -47.63
N PRO A 257 -45.52 2.27 -47.46
CA PRO A 257 -45.81 3.20 -48.55
C PRO A 257 -44.55 3.87 -49.10
N GLN A 258 -44.56 3.94 -50.43
CA GLN A 258 -43.53 4.39 -51.35
C GLN A 258 -43.24 5.91 -51.31
N HIS A 259 -41.94 6.21 -51.42
CA HIS A 259 -41.33 7.15 -52.39
C HIS A 259 -41.76 8.64 -52.36
N ASN A 260 -40.81 9.53 -52.02
CA ASN A 260 -40.34 10.51 -53.02
C ASN A 260 -39.04 11.23 -52.61
N THR A 261 -38.06 11.15 -53.49
CA THR A 261 -36.83 11.94 -53.50
C THR A 261 -37.11 13.41 -53.82
N ARG A 262 -36.53 14.35 -53.07
CA ARG A 262 -36.07 15.62 -53.66
C ARG A 262 -34.95 16.28 -52.87
N ASN A 263 -33.80 16.25 -53.54
CA ASN A 263 -32.55 16.98 -53.38
C ASN A 263 -32.74 18.49 -53.06
N ARG A 264 -32.01 19.01 -52.06
CA ARG A 264 -31.30 20.31 -52.16
C ARG A 264 -30.40 20.60 -50.95
N SER A 265 -29.13 20.79 -51.28
CA SER A 265 -28.02 21.37 -50.51
C SER A 265 -28.43 22.50 -49.55
N ARG A 266 -27.92 22.47 -48.32
CA ARG A 266 -27.84 23.65 -47.45
C ARG A 266 -26.52 23.68 -46.68
N ASP A 267 -25.84 24.79 -46.91
CA ASP A 267 -24.64 25.25 -46.24
C ASP A 267 -24.81 25.44 -44.72
N CYS A 268 -23.66 25.35 -44.05
CA CYS A 268 -23.41 25.69 -42.65
C CYS A 268 -23.80 27.12 -42.31
N ILE A 269 -24.38 27.35 -41.11
CA ILE A 269 -24.01 28.49 -40.25
C ILE A 269 -24.06 28.03 -38.78
N ILE A 270 -22.95 28.30 -38.10
CA ILE A 270 -22.69 28.19 -36.67
C ILE A 270 -23.35 29.36 -35.94
N LEU A 271 -23.95 29.08 -34.79
CA LEU A 271 -23.82 29.90 -33.57
C LEU A 271 -23.68 28.95 -32.38
#